data_AF-M5SB74-F1
#
_entry.id   AF-M5SB74-F1
#
_cell.length_a   1.000
_cell.length_b   1.000
_cell.length_c   1.000
_cell.angle_alpha   90.00
_cell.angle_beta   90.00
_cell.angle_gamma   90.00
#
_symmetry.space_group_name_H-M   'P 1'
#
loop_
_entity.id
_entity.type
_entity.pdbx_description
1 polymer ?
#
loop_
_entity_poly.entity_id
_entity_poly.type
_entity_poly.pdbx_seq_one_letter_code
_entity_poly.pdbx_strand_id
1 'polypeptide(L)'
;MNENESPAVDPHADKYNDPRVVVTRYQVLALVAIVVIGAIAAVVSIAARRTKLEKTTEFWGPDVITAIQLGDHVELIPGPGADFAQVELTAFPGLGHLRKALLEQSHYQWATVEADSVEALAEAAASEDYAGEAKDQPMVVRLEFSDPHYQRVPPALIDVELASGTVGPADGSQRVKVTDRVRPALRHQLKLLMKVSELRYGQRTHAADEEDQTDE
;
A
#
# COMPACT_ATOMS: atom_id res chain seq x y z
N MET A 1 -83.30 -22.01 -12.41
CA MET A 1 -82.04 -22.55 -12.95
C MET A 1 -81.11 -21.35 -13.16
N ASN A 2 -80.05 -21.13 -12.40
CA ASN A 2 -79.34 -21.98 -11.45
C ASN A 2 -78.84 -21.14 -10.28
N GLU A 3 -79.31 -21.47 -9.07
CA GLU A 3 -78.61 -21.15 -7.83
C GLU A 3 -77.55 -22.25 -7.66
N ASN A 4 -76.29 -21.99 -8.03
CA ASN A 4 -75.09 -22.72 -7.60
C ASN A 4 -73.87 -22.15 -8.32
N GLU A 5 -73.36 -21.03 -7.83
CA GLU A 5 -71.98 -20.63 -8.11
C GLU A 5 -71.25 -20.71 -6.77
N SER A 6 -70.72 -21.90 -6.47
CA SER A 6 -69.84 -22.09 -5.31
C SER A 6 -68.61 -21.18 -5.48
N PRO A 7 -68.19 -20.44 -4.44
CA PRO A 7 -66.98 -19.64 -4.54
C PRO A 7 -65.81 -20.57 -4.86
N ALA A 8 -65.03 -20.23 -5.88
CA ALA A 8 -63.84 -20.96 -6.27
C ALA A 8 -62.92 -21.10 -5.06
N VAL A 9 -62.89 -22.30 -4.49
CA VAL A 9 -62.05 -22.65 -3.35
C VAL A 9 -60.61 -22.63 -3.85
N ASP A 10 -59.81 -21.70 -3.34
CA ASP A 10 -58.37 -21.62 -3.62
C ASP A 10 -57.72 -22.95 -3.21
N PRO A 11 -57.21 -23.76 -4.16
CA PRO A 11 -56.70 -25.12 -3.92
C PRO A 11 -55.37 -25.13 -3.15
N HIS A 12 -54.87 -23.98 -2.71
CA HIS A 12 -53.66 -23.86 -1.91
C HIS A 12 -53.88 -23.19 -0.56
N ALA A 13 -55.12 -22.86 -0.20
CA ALA A 13 -55.43 -22.21 1.08
C ALA A 13 -54.89 -23.01 2.29
N ASP A 14 -55.00 -24.32 2.24
CA ASP A 14 -54.60 -25.30 3.26
C ASP A 14 -53.08 -25.49 3.37
N LYS A 15 -52.30 -25.12 2.35
CA LYS A 15 -50.82 -25.18 2.40
C LYS A 15 -50.18 -24.00 3.12
N TYR A 16 -50.84 -22.83 3.07
CA TYR A 16 -50.36 -21.60 3.70
C TYR A 16 -51.07 -21.27 5.03
N ASN A 17 -52.22 -21.90 5.32
CA ASN A 17 -52.94 -21.84 6.60
C ASN A 17 -52.82 -23.15 7.41
N ASP A 18 -51.62 -23.69 7.61
CA ASP A 18 -51.46 -24.75 8.63
C ASP A 18 -51.58 -24.11 10.03
N PRO A 19 -52.63 -24.42 10.83
CA PRO A 19 -52.85 -23.82 12.15
C PRO A 19 -51.74 -24.13 13.16
N ARG A 20 -50.81 -25.04 12.84
CA ARG A 20 -49.64 -25.35 13.68
C ARG A 20 -48.52 -24.33 13.53
N VAL A 21 -48.48 -23.57 12.43
CA VAL A 21 -47.50 -22.51 12.19
C VAL A 21 -48.06 -21.19 12.70
N VAL A 22 -48.04 -21.01 14.03
CA VAL A 22 -48.44 -19.74 14.65
C VAL A 22 -47.26 -18.78 14.59
N VAL A 23 -47.24 -17.92 13.57
CA VAL A 23 -46.26 -16.82 13.46
C VAL A 23 -46.46 -15.90 14.67
N THR A 24 -45.61 -16.06 15.68
CA THR A 24 -45.69 -15.29 16.92
C THR A 24 -44.95 -13.97 16.73
N ARG A 25 -45.44 -12.89 17.36
CA ARG A 25 -44.80 -11.56 17.30
C ARG A 25 -43.31 -11.62 17.66
N TYR A 26 -42.93 -12.53 18.57
CA TYR A 26 -41.54 -12.80 18.95
C TYR A 26 -40.69 -13.39 17.81
N GLN A 27 -41.25 -14.25 16.95
CA GLN A 27 -40.52 -14.81 15.80
C GLN A 27 -40.27 -13.75 14.73
N VAL A 28 -41.26 -12.88 14.47
CA VAL A 28 -41.09 -11.74 13.56
C VAL A 28 -40.04 -10.77 14.11
N LEU A 29 -40.07 -10.50 15.42
CA LEU A 29 -39.11 -9.61 16.07
C LEU A 29 -37.69 -10.21 16.07
N ALA A 30 -37.56 -11.52 16.27
CA ALA A 30 -36.30 -12.23 16.15
C ALA A 30 -35.75 -12.18 14.71
N LEU A 31 -36.60 -12.37 13.70
CA LEU A 31 -36.20 -12.26 12.29
C LEU A 31 -35.69 -10.84 11.98
N VAL A 32 -36.43 -9.81 12.41
CA VAL A 32 -36.02 -8.40 12.25
C VAL A 32 -34.70 -8.13 12.96
N ALA A 33 -34.53 -8.62 14.19
CA ALA A 33 -33.29 -8.45 14.95
C ALA A 33 -32.09 -9.09 14.23
N ILE A 34 -32.23 -10.30 13.67
CA ILE A 34 -31.17 -10.97 12.90
C ILE A 34 -30.81 -10.13 11.67
N VAL A 35 -31.79 -9.62 10.93
CA VAL A 35 -31.55 -8.77 9.75
C VAL A 35 -30.80 -7.49 10.14
N VAL A 36 -31.22 -6.83 11.21
CA VAL A 36 -30.57 -5.60 11.70
C VAL A 36 -29.14 -5.86 12.15
N ILE A 37 -28.90 -6.92 12.94
CA ILE A 37 -27.54 -7.30 13.37
C ILE A 37 -26.68 -7.67 12.17
N GLY A 38 -27.22 -8.41 11.19
CA GLY A 38 -26.52 -8.75 9.96
C GLY A 38 -26.12 -7.51 9.15
N ALA A 39 -27.02 -6.54 9.02
CA ALA A 39 -26.73 -5.28 8.35
C ALA A 39 -25.64 -4.47 9.08
N ILE A 40 -25.73 -4.36 10.41
CA ILE A 40 -24.71 -3.68 11.23
C ILE A 40 -23.36 -4.39 11.09
N ALA A 41 -23.32 -5.72 11.19
CA ALA A 41 -22.10 -6.51 11.04
C ALA A 41 -21.48 -6.36 9.64
N ALA A 42 -22.31 -6.28 8.59
CA ALA A 42 -21.85 -6.02 7.23
C ALA A 42 -21.23 -4.61 7.09
N VAL A 43 -21.87 -3.58 7.64
CA VAL A 43 -21.35 -2.20 7.63
C VAL A 43 -20.03 -2.12 8.39
N VAL A 44 -19.95 -2.72 9.59
CA VAL A 44 -18.72 -2.78 10.39
C VAL A 44 -17.62 -3.55 9.66
N SER A 45 -17.95 -4.66 9.01
CA SER A 45 -17.00 -5.44 8.21
C SER A 45 -16.44 -4.64 7.03
N ILE A 46 -17.28 -3.87 6.34
CA ILE A 46 -16.84 -2.99 5.23
C ILE A 46 -15.97 -1.85 5.76
N ALA A 47 -16.39 -1.19 6.84
CA ALA A 47 -15.64 -0.10 7.46
C ALA A 47 -14.26 -0.56 7.99
N ALA A 48 -14.18 -1.79 8.52
CA ALA A 48 -12.93 -2.39 8.98
C ALA A 48 -11.99 -2.79 7.83
N ARG A 49 -12.54 -3.08 6.64
CA ARG A 49 -11.76 -3.49 5.45
C ARG A 49 -11.28 -2.33 4.59
N ARG A 50 -11.90 -1.15 4.69
CA ARG A 50 -11.42 0.02 3.95
C ARG A 50 -10.05 0.43 4.49
N THR A 51 -9.04 0.31 3.64
CA THR A 51 -7.75 0.95 3.81
C THR A 51 -8.02 2.42 4.11
N LYS A 52 -7.75 2.82 5.35
CA LYS A 52 -7.95 4.20 5.75
C LYS A 52 -6.81 4.99 5.10
N LEU A 53 -7.16 5.89 4.18
CA LEU A 53 -6.18 6.69 3.45
C LEU A 53 -6.19 8.14 3.90
N GLU A 54 -7.06 8.57 4.81
CA GLU A 54 -7.24 9.98 5.17
C GLU A 54 -5.92 10.69 5.51
N LYS A 55 -5.15 10.15 6.46
CA LYS A 55 -3.85 10.73 6.85
C LYS A 55 -2.77 10.57 5.79
N THR A 56 -2.77 9.43 5.10
CA THR A 56 -1.86 9.18 3.99
C THR A 56 -2.10 10.18 2.85
N THR A 57 -3.36 10.48 2.52
CA THR A 57 -3.75 11.43 1.47
C THR A 57 -3.42 12.86 1.87
N GLU A 58 -3.60 13.21 3.14
CA GLU A 58 -3.19 14.51 3.66
C GLU A 58 -1.67 14.70 3.60
N PHE A 59 -0.90 13.66 3.94
CA PHE A 59 0.56 13.71 3.94
C PHE A 59 1.17 13.66 2.52
N TRP A 60 0.76 12.72 1.68
CA TRP A 60 1.36 12.55 0.36
C TRP A 60 0.73 13.45 -0.71
N GLY A 61 -0.52 13.87 -0.50
CA GLY A 61 -1.34 14.48 -1.54
C GLY A 61 -1.98 13.42 -2.46
N PRO A 62 -3.05 13.80 -3.17
CA PRO A 62 -3.79 12.89 -4.04
C PRO A 62 -2.96 12.40 -5.24
N ASP A 63 -2.08 13.25 -5.77
CA ASP A 63 -1.30 12.94 -6.97
C ASP A 63 -0.26 11.86 -6.68
N VAL A 64 0.45 11.96 -5.56
CA VAL A 64 1.44 10.95 -5.13
C VAL A 64 0.76 9.63 -4.84
N ILE A 65 -0.39 9.62 -4.15
CA ILE A 65 -1.17 8.39 -3.93
C ILE A 65 -1.54 7.75 -5.26
N THR A 66 -2.03 8.54 -6.21
CA THR A 66 -2.47 8.03 -7.50
C THR A 66 -1.28 7.50 -8.30
N ALA A 67 -0.12 8.16 -8.26
CA ALA A 67 1.12 7.66 -8.85
C ALA A 67 1.58 6.34 -8.22
N ILE A 68 1.56 6.21 -6.89
CA ILE A 68 1.87 4.95 -6.20
C ILE A 68 0.88 3.84 -6.59
N GLN A 69 -0.37 4.16 -6.93
CA GLN A 69 -1.39 3.16 -7.30
C GLN A 69 -1.35 2.79 -8.78
N LEU A 70 -1.17 3.77 -9.67
CA LEU A 70 -1.34 3.62 -11.12
C LEU A 70 -0.05 3.67 -11.93
N GLY A 71 1.03 4.22 -11.37
CA GLY A 71 2.33 4.29 -12.05
C GLY A 71 2.73 2.89 -12.48
N ASP A 72 2.89 2.69 -13.78
CA ASP A 72 3.27 1.40 -14.35
C ASP A 72 4.78 1.21 -14.38
N HIS A 73 5.53 2.30 -14.22
CA HIS A 73 6.98 2.31 -14.13
C HIS A 73 7.42 2.66 -12.70
N VAL A 74 8.37 1.88 -12.17
CA VAL A 74 8.93 2.12 -10.83
C VAL A 74 10.45 2.05 -10.91
N GLU A 75 11.12 3.04 -10.36
CA GLU A 75 12.58 3.07 -10.30
C GLU A 75 13.09 3.29 -8.88
N LEU A 76 14.26 2.74 -8.61
CA LEU A 76 15.04 2.98 -7.40
C LEU A 76 16.27 3.79 -7.78
N ILE A 77 16.36 5.00 -7.25
CA ILE A 77 17.41 5.97 -7.52
C ILE A 77 18.26 6.09 -6.24
N PRO A 78 19.60 6.09 -6.35
CA PRO A 78 20.46 6.33 -5.20
C PRO A 78 20.25 7.75 -4.66
N GLY A 79 20.02 7.88 -3.36
CA GLY A 79 20.02 9.15 -2.64
C GLY A 79 21.33 9.36 -1.86
N PRO A 80 21.38 10.40 -1.00
CA PRO A 80 22.53 10.64 -0.12
C PRO A 80 22.89 9.40 0.74
N GLY A 81 24.18 9.06 0.77
CA GLY A 81 24.70 7.91 1.52
C GLY A 81 24.47 6.54 0.87
N ALA A 82 23.85 6.48 -0.32
CA ALA A 82 23.67 5.25 -1.07
C ALA A 82 24.61 5.18 -2.29
N ASP A 83 25.31 4.06 -2.45
CA ASP A 83 26.22 3.81 -3.57
C ASP A 83 25.73 2.61 -4.39
N PHE A 84 24.84 2.87 -5.36
CA PHE A 84 24.38 1.88 -6.34
C PHE A 84 23.84 2.58 -7.60
N ALA A 85 23.80 1.88 -8.74
CA ALA A 85 23.25 2.43 -9.97
C ALA A 85 21.71 2.46 -9.95
N GLN A 86 21.10 3.49 -10.56
CA GLN A 86 19.64 3.57 -10.74
C GLN A 86 19.08 2.29 -11.39
N VAL A 87 17.97 1.79 -10.84
CA VAL A 87 17.39 0.51 -11.25
C VAL A 87 15.91 0.60 -11.50
N GLU A 88 15.51 0.08 -12.64
CA GLU A 88 14.13 -0.19 -12.97
C GLU A 88 13.61 -1.40 -12.18
N LEU A 89 12.59 -1.14 -11.36
CA LEU A 89 11.90 -2.09 -10.52
C LEU A 89 10.57 -2.57 -11.11
N THR A 90 10.13 -2.04 -12.24
CA THR A 90 8.82 -2.29 -12.86
C THR A 90 8.40 -3.77 -12.87
N ALA A 91 9.30 -4.68 -13.23
CA ALA A 91 9.04 -6.12 -13.29
C ALA A 91 9.37 -6.89 -11.98
N PHE A 92 9.70 -6.19 -10.89
CA PHE A 92 10.19 -6.82 -9.67
C PHE A 92 9.04 -7.48 -8.85
N PRO A 93 9.19 -8.75 -8.45
CA PRO A 93 8.19 -9.43 -7.64
C PRO A 93 8.11 -8.80 -6.24
N GLY A 94 6.92 -8.35 -5.84
CA GLY A 94 6.68 -7.76 -4.51
C GLY A 94 6.49 -6.25 -4.49
N LEU A 95 6.47 -5.56 -5.64
CA LEU A 95 6.07 -4.15 -5.73
C LEU A 95 4.68 -3.88 -5.14
N GLY A 96 3.75 -4.84 -5.23
CA GLY A 96 2.43 -4.73 -4.59
C GLY A 96 2.53 -4.60 -3.06
N HIS A 97 3.50 -5.27 -2.43
CA HIS A 97 3.75 -5.12 -0.99
C HIS A 97 4.36 -3.76 -0.67
N LEU A 98 5.28 -3.26 -1.51
CA LEU A 98 5.87 -1.92 -1.34
C LEU A 98 4.80 -0.83 -1.45
N ARG A 99 3.96 -0.87 -2.50
CA ARG A 99 2.84 0.06 -2.68
C ARG A 99 1.90 0.04 -1.50
N LYS A 100 1.51 -1.16 -1.04
CA LYS A 100 0.69 -1.30 0.16
C LYS A 100 1.40 -0.73 1.39
N ALA A 101 2.70 -0.98 1.54
CA ALA A 101 3.47 -0.48 2.68
C ALA A 101 3.46 1.05 2.73
N LEU A 102 3.56 1.71 1.57
CA LEU A 102 3.54 3.16 1.45
C LEU A 102 2.14 3.79 1.59
N LEU A 103 1.08 3.08 1.19
CA LEU A 103 -0.29 3.62 1.23
C LEU A 103 -1.00 3.40 2.57
N GLU A 104 -0.69 2.32 3.27
CA GLU A 104 -1.41 1.92 4.47
C GLU A 104 -1.13 2.88 5.64
N GLN A 105 -2.14 3.63 6.09
CA GLN A 105 -1.91 4.66 7.09
C GLN A 105 -1.44 4.11 8.44
N SER A 106 -1.75 2.85 8.76
CA SER A 106 -1.37 2.23 10.03
C SER A 106 0.13 1.93 10.11
N HIS A 107 0.86 2.07 9.00
CA HIS A 107 2.30 1.86 8.97
C HIS A 107 3.13 3.06 9.43
N TYR A 108 2.49 4.22 9.61
CA TYR A 108 3.17 5.47 9.97
C TYR A 108 2.94 5.87 11.42
N GLN A 109 3.97 6.47 12.02
CA GLN A 109 3.90 7.12 13.32
C GLN A 109 3.53 8.60 13.11
N TRP A 110 2.25 8.88 12.88
CA TRP A 110 1.76 10.23 12.55
C TRP A 110 2.08 11.33 13.58
N ALA A 111 2.48 10.98 14.80
CA ALA A 111 2.92 11.94 15.80
C ALA A 111 4.36 12.47 15.54
N THR A 112 5.10 11.87 14.60
CA THR A 112 6.48 12.23 14.27
C THR A 112 6.57 13.00 12.95
N VAL A 113 5.48 13.61 12.49
CA VAL A 113 5.50 14.41 11.26
C VAL A 113 6.30 15.68 11.53
N GLU A 114 7.32 15.91 10.72
CA GLU A 114 8.21 17.05 10.80
C GLU A 114 8.28 17.75 9.44
N ALA A 115 8.33 19.08 9.43
CA ALA A 115 8.46 19.90 8.22
C ALA A 115 9.95 20.02 7.83
N ASP A 116 10.56 18.90 7.48
CA ASP A 116 11.97 18.77 7.11
C ASP A 116 12.14 17.64 6.10
N SER A 117 13.22 17.69 5.32
CA SER A 117 13.47 16.69 4.28
C SER A 117 14.02 15.38 4.86
N VAL A 118 13.84 14.29 4.12
CA VAL A 118 14.46 13.00 4.47
C VAL A 118 15.98 13.07 4.27
N GLU A 119 16.44 13.75 3.21
CA GLU A 119 17.85 13.95 2.89
C GLU A 119 18.62 14.70 3.98
N ALA A 120 17.97 15.63 4.70
CA ALA A 120 18.58 16.34 5.83
C ALA A 120 19.09 15.40 6.94
N LEU A 121 18.50 14.20 7.09
CA LEU A 121 19.00 13.19 8.03
C LEU A 121 20.37 12.64 7.63
N ALA A 122 20.60 12.49 6.33
CA ALA A 122 21.89 12.04 5.80
C ALA A 122 22.95 13.13 5.88
N GLU A 123 22.57 14.38 5.60
CA GLU A 123 23.47 15.54 5.71
C GLU A 123 23.89 15.81 7.16
N ALA A 124 22.94 15.77 8.10
CA ALA A 124 23.22 15.92 9.52
C ALA A 124 24.26 14.89 9.98
N ALA A 125 24.12 13.65 9.53
CA ALA A 125 25.05 12.58 9.88
C ALA A 125 26.42 12.67 9.22
N ALA A 126 26.52 13.32 8.06
CA ALA A 126 27.80 13.61 7.42
C ALA A 126 28.53 14.80 8.06
N SER A 127 27.79 15.71 8.72
CA SER A 127 28.33 16.94 9.32
C SER A 127 28.78 16.78 10.77
N GLU A 128 28.20 15.84 11.51
CA GLU A 128 28.64 15.47 12.85
C GLU A 128 29.71 14.38 12.72
N ASP A 129 30.76 14.41 13.57
CA ASP A 129 31.68 13.28 13.79
C ASP A 129 30.85 12.10 14.33
N TYR A 130 30.15 11.39 13.44
CA TYR A 130 29.17 10.37 13.79
C TYR A 130 29.91 9.25 14.51
N ALA A 131 29.74 9.16 15.83
CA ALA A 131 30.37 8.15 16.68
C ALA A 131 29.77 6.74 16.50
N GLY A 132 28.91 6.54 15.50
CA GLY A 132 28.31 5.26 15.14
C GLY A 132 29.23 4.43 14.23
N GLU A 133 29.07 3.10 14.25
CA GLU A 133 29.74 2.24 13.29
C GLU A 133 29.32 2.60 11.86
N ALA A 134 30.22 2.47 10.87
CA ALA A 134 29.96 2.77 9.45
C ALA A 134 28.70 2.08 8.87
N LYS A 135 28.18 1.05 9.53
CA LYS A 135 26.96 0.30 9.14
C LYS A 135 25.64 0.99 9.49
N ASP A 136 25.67 2.02 10.33
CA ASP A 136 24.50 2.77 10.80
C ASP A 136 24.43 4.19 10.22
N GLN A 137 25.26 4.50 9.22
CA GLN A 137 25.08 5.75 8.48
C GLN A 137 23.70 5.76 7.81
N PRO A 138 22.95 6.86 7.96
CA PRO A 138 21.65 7.00 7.32
C PRO A 138 21.83 6.94 5.80
N MET A 139 21.18 5.95 5.20
CA MET A 139 21.21 5.71 3.76
C MET A 139 19.84 6.04 3.20
N VAL A 140 19.79 7.03 2.31
CA VAL A 140 18.57 7.49 1.67
C VAL A 140 18.47 6.86 0.28
N VAL A 141 17.31 6.32 -0.03
CA VAL A 141 16.95 5.82 -1.35
C VAL A 141 15.72 6.54 -1.86
N ARG A 142 15.71 6.87 -3.15
CA ARG A 142 14.58 7.52 -3.79
C ARG A 142 13.82 6.52 -4.65
N LEU A 143 12.51 6.48 -4.47
CA LEU A 143 11.58 5.71 -5.29
C LEU A 143 10.88 6.66 -6.23
N GLU A 144 10.94 6.37 -7.52
CA GLU A 144 10.15 7.06 -8.54
C GLU A 144 9.00 6.16 -8.99
N PHE A 145 7.78 6.71 -8.99
CA PHE A 145 6.60 6.10 -9.61
C PHE A 145 6.15 6.97 -10.77
N SER A 146 6.18 6.45 -11.97
CA SER A 146 5.78 7.19 -13.18
C SER A 146 4.87 6.35 -14.09
N ASP A 147 4.18 7.02 -15.02
CA ASP A 147 3.29 6.40 -16.01
C ASP A 147 3.69 6.86 -17.43
N PRO A 148 4.89 6.52 -17.91
CA PRO A 148 5.40 7.00 -19.20
C PRO A 148 4.51 6.62 -20.39
N HIS A 149 3.82 5.47 -20.33
CA HIS A 149 3.00 4.97 -21.42
C HIS A 149 1.69 5.73 -21.60
N TYR A 150 0.95 5.95 -20.51
CA TYR A 150 -0.39 6.52 -20.57
C TYR A 150 -0.49 7.95 -20.03
N GLN A 151 0.53 8.43 -19.32
CA GLN A 151 0.65 9.78 -18.77
C GLN A 151 -0.59 10.23 -17.97
N ARG A 152 -1.25 9.29 -17.29
CA ARG A 152 -2.48 9.56 -16.53
C ARG A 152 -2.20 10.29 -15.24
N VAL A 153 -0.97 10.17 -14.73
CA VAL A 153 -0.53 10.68 -13.43
C VAL A 153 0.84 11.34 -13.56
N PRO A 154 1.08 12.44 -12.82
CA PRO A 154 2.42 13.00 -12.73
C PRO A 154 3.37 12.02 -11.99
N PRO A 155 4.68 12.05 -12.29
CA PRO A 155 5.66 11.26 -11.54
C PRO A 155 5.68 11.65 -10.06
N ALA A 156 5.77 10.65 -9.20
CA ALA A 156 5.94 10.86 -7.76
C ALA A 156 7.30 10.35 -7.30
N LEU A 157 8.01 11.21 -6.58
CA LEU A 157 9.33 10.94 -6.01
C LEU A 157 9.21 10.85 -4.49
N ILE A 158 9.66 9.73 -3.94
CA ILE A 158 9.52 9.40 -2.52
C ILE A 158 10.90 9.05 -1.98
N ASP A 159 11.32 9.77 -0.95
CA ASP A 159 12.58 9.50 -0.27
C ASP A 159 12.36 8.63 0.95
N VAL A 160 13.25 7.66 1.14
CA VAL A 160 13.21 6.69 2.24
C VAL A 160 14.59 6.55 2.86
N GLU A 161 14.70 6.88 4.13
CA GLU A 161 15.89 6.63 4.95
C GLU A 161 15.77 5.25 5.61
N LEU A 162 16.80 4.41 5.42
CA LEU A 162 16.73 2.97 5.68
C LEU A 162 17.05 2.55 7.12
N ALA A 163 17.75 3.36 7.92
CA ALA A 163 18.12 3.05 9.29
C ALA A 163 16.96 3.30 10.26
N SER A 164 16.41 4.50 10.24
CA SER A 164 15.26 4.93 11.06
C SER A 164 13.91 4.60 10.42
N GLY A 165 13.87 4.33 9.11
CA GLY A 165 12.62 4.12 8.38
C GLY A 165 11.81 5.41 8.24
N THR A 166 12.49 6.54 8.07
CA THR A 166 11.84 7.82 7.82
C THR A 166 11.53 7.94 6.35
N VAL A 167 10.32 8.38 6.00
CA VAL A 167 9.89 8.57 4.61
C VAL A 167 9.29 9.95 4.41
N GLY A 168 9.33 10.43 3.18
CA GLY A 168 8.73 11.71 2.81
C GLY A 168 8.78 11.95 1.31
N PRO A 169 8.03 12.93 0.80
CA PRO A 169 8.16 13.38 -0.57
C PRO A 169 9.57 13.95 -0.82
N ALA A 170 10.08 13.75 -2.04
CA ALA A 170 11.39 14.26 -2.44
C ALA A 170 11.44 15.79 -2.60
N ASP A 171 10.30 16.48 -2.52
CA ASP A 171 10.26 17.95 -2.47
C ASP A 171 10.75 18.52 -1.13
N GLY A 172 10.99 17.64 -0.14
CA GLY A 172 11.50 18.02 1.18
C GLY A 172 10.48 18.74 2.05
N SER A 173 9.19 18.72 1.68
CA SER A 173 8.15 19.45 2.41
C SER A 173 7.90 18.91 3.81
N GLN A 174 8.02 17.59 4.00
CA GLN A 174 7.78 16.93 5.27
C GLN A 174 8.34 15.50 5.31
N ARG A 175 8.49 14.96 6.51
CA ARG A 175 8.91 13.57 6.75
C ARG A 175 8.13 12.94 7.90
N VAL A 176 8.01 11.61 7.88
CA VAL A 176 7.34 10.82 8.91
C VAL A 176 8.05 9.49 9.12
N LYS A 177 8.08 8.99 10.36
CA LYS A 177 8.67 7.69 10.68
C LYS A 177 7.67 6.57 10.44
N VAL A 178 8.12 5.45 9.90
CA VAL A 178 7.34 4.21 9.91
C VAL A 178 7.38 3.57 11.30
N THR A 179 6.33 2.81 11.60
CA THR A 179 6.21 2.04 12.83
C THR A 179 7.33 1.00 12.96
N ASP A 180 7.71 0.68 14.20
CA ASP A 180 8.77 -0.29 14.49
C ASP A 180 8.48 -1.69 13.90
N ARG A 181 7.19 -2.01 13.70
CA ARG A 181 6.76 -3.26 13.06
C ARG A 181 7.09 -3.30 11.57
N VAL A 182 6.95 -2.18 10.86
CA VAL A 182 7.08 -2.11 9.39
C VAL A 182 8.51 -1.78 8.98
N ARG A 183 9.23 -1.00 9.79
CA ARG A 183 10.64 -0.61 9.58
C ARG A 183 11.53 -1.77 9.10
N PRO A 184 11.62 -2.93 9.79
CA PRO A 184 12.51 -4.00 9.36
C PRO A 184 12.11 -4.61 8.01
N ALA A 185 10.81 -4.71 7.72
CA ALA A 185 10.31 -5.27 6.47
C ALA A 185 10.61 -4.32 5.29
N LEU A 186 10.36 -3.02 5.46
CA LEU A 186 10.66 -2.01 4.46
C LEU A 186 12.16 -1.95 4.17
N ARG A 187 12.99 -1.92 5.22
CA ARG A 187 14.46 -1.94 5.11
C ARG A 187 14.93 -3.19 4.35
N HIS A 188 14.40 -4.36 4.71
CA HIS A 188 14.77 -5.61 4.05
C HIS A 188 14.38 -5.62 2.57
N GLN A 189 13.16 -5.19 2.25
CA GLN A 189 12.67 -5.13 0.88
C GLN A 189 13.53 -4.19 0.02
N LEU A 190 13.83 -2.98 0.51
CA LEU A 190 14.67 -2.03 -0.22
C LEU A 190 16.11 -2.54 -0.39
N LYS A 191 16.70 -3.17 0.64
CA LYS A 191 18.00 -3.84 0.50
C LYS A 191 18.02 -4.97 -0.52
N LEU A 192 16.93 -5.75 -0.63
CA LEU A 192 16.81 -6.77 -1.67
C LEU A 192 16.76 -6.15 -3.06
N LEU A 193 16.03 -5.05 -3.23
CA LEU A 193 15.93 -4.31 -4.49
C LEU A 193 17.31 -3.77 -4.91
N MET A 194 18.07 -3.21 -3.96
CA MET A 194 19.46 -2.80 -4.16
C MET A 194 20.36 -3.99 -4.52
N LYS A 195 20.29 -5.12 -3.82
CA LYS A 195 21.16 -6.27 -4.16
C LYS A 195 20.90 -6.83 -5.56
N VAL A 196 19.65 -6.80 -6.02
CA VAL A 196 19.32 -7.23 -7.38
C VAL A 196 19.88 -6.25 -8.43
N SER A 197 20.07 -4.97 -8.08
CA SER A 197 20.78 -4.01 -8.94
C SER A 197 22.20 -4.45 -9.21
N GLU A 198 22.95 -4.73 -8.13
CA GLU A 198 24.37 -5.09 -8.18
C GLU A 198 24.57 -6.35 -9.04
N LEU A 199 23.69 -7.35 -8.90
CA LEU A 199 23.74 -8.58 -9.68
C LEU A 199 23.49 -8.37 -11.17
N ARG A 200 22.46 -7.58 -11.54
CA ARG A 200 22.18 -7.28 -12.96
C ARG A 200 23.24 -6.38 -13.60
N TYR A 201 23.89 -5.53 -12.80
CA TYR A 201 24.99 -4.71 -13.27
C TYR A 201 26.23 -5.56 -13.53
N GLY A 202 26.65 -6.37 -12.55
CA GLY A 202 27.80 -7.26 -12.71
C GLY A 202 27.67 -8.22 -13.89
N GLN A 203 26.46 -8.71 -14.20
CA GLN A 203 26.21 -9.54 -15.37
C GLN A 203 26.34 -8.80 -16.71
N ARG A 204 25.93 -7.52 -16.77
CA ARG A 204 26.08 -6.69 -17.98
C ARG A 204 27.53 -6.28 -18.20
N THR A 205 28.26 -5.95 -17.13
CA THR A 205 29.69 -5.65 -17.21
C THR A 205 30.47 -6.88 -17.67
N HIS A 206 30.21 -8.06 -17.10
CA HIS A 206 30.84 -9.30 -17.55
C HIS A 206 30.53 -9.65 -19.01
N ALA A 207 29.29 -9.45 -19.47
CA ALA A 207 28.94 -9.70 -20.88
C ALA A 207 29.65 -8.72 -21.84
N ALA A 208 29.79 -7.45 -21.45
CA ALA A 208 30.52 -6.47 -22.24
C ALA A 208 32.03 -6.77 -22.30
N ASP A 209 32.62 -7.22 -21.18
CA ASP A 209 34.03 -7.61 -21.11
C ASP A 209 34.32 -8.92 -21.87
N GLU A 210 33.32 -9.79 -22.03
CA GLU A 210 33.40 -11.01 -22.86
C GLU A 210 33.28 -10.71 -24.36
N GLU A 211 32.44 -9.75 -24.76
CA GLU A 211 32.34 -9.30 -26.17
C GLU A 211 33.64 -8.63 -26.65
N ASP A 212 34.26 -7.79 -25.82
CA ASP A 212 35.52 -7.08 -26.14
C ASP A 212 36.73 -8.04 -26.27
N GLN A 213 36.67 -9.21 -25.62
CA GLN A 213 37.72 -10.26 -25.71
C GLN A 213 37.54 -11.20 -26.90
N THR A 214 36.37 -11.22 -27.56
CA THR A 214 36.12 -12.06 -28.74
C THR A 214 36.39 -11.37 -30.07
N ASP A 215 36.61 -10.05 -30.06
CA ASP A 215 36.89 -9.24 -31.25
C ASP A 215 38.39 -8.91 -31.45
N GLU A 216 39.30 -9.52 -30.66
CA GLU A 216 40.78 -9.49 -30.83
C GLU A 216 41.33 -10.80 -31.44
#